data_AF-A0A6P0Y1A3-F1
#
_entry.id   AF-A0A6P0Y1A3-F1
#
_cell.length_a   1.000
_cell.length_b   1.000
_cell.length_c   1.000
_cell.angle_alpha   90.00
_cell.angle_beta   90.00
_cell.angle_gamma   90.00
#
_symmetry.space_group_name_H-M   'P 1'
#
loop_
_entity.id
_entity.type
_entity.pdbx_description
1 polymer ?
#
loop_
_entity_poly.entity_id
_entity_poly.type
_entity_poly.pdbx_seq_one_letter_code
_entity_poly.pdbx_strand_id
1 'polypeptide(L)'
;LNKEFRSCEVAINSQLEKLSKISHPNYWNFAGDYIASGVYVEFLKKWLAIFPREQLLILKSEDFYRDSATTMKQVFDFLDLPDYQIPDYPKLNAGSYSSISESLRQKLNDYFQPHNQRLEEYLGIKFNW
;
A
#
# COMPACT_ATOMS: atom_id res chain seq x y z
N LEU A 1 19.86 -12.22 1.63
CA LEU A 1 19.03 -11.01 1.52
C LEU A 1 19.80 -10.00 0.69
N ASN A 2 19.31 -9.65 -0.51
CA ASN A 2 19.91 -8.61 -1.34
C ASN A 2 19.73 -7.27 -0.63
N LYS A 3 20.81 -6.79 -0.01
CA LYS A 3 20.80 -5.52 0.71
C LYS A 3 20.89 -4.38 -0.32
N GLU A 4 19.99 -3.40 -0.22
CA GLU A 4 20.09 -2.17 -1.00
C GLU A 4 21.21 -1.31 -0.41
N PHE A 5 22.15 -0.89 -1.26
CA PHE A 5 23.32 -0.10 -0.87
C PHE A 5 23.22 1.36 -1.34
N ARG A 6 22.30 1.65 -2.26
CA ARG A 6 22.04 3.01 -2.73
C ARG A 6 21.29 3.80 -1.66
N SER A 7 21.40 5.12 -1.69
CA SER A 7 20.51 5.98 -0.91
C SER A 7 19.06 5.79 -1.37
N CYS A 8 18.11 6.05 -0.46
CA CYS A 8 16.67 5.99 -0.75
C CYS A 8 16.31 6.76 -2.03
N GLU A 9 16.82 7.98 -2.18
CA GLU A 9 16.56 8.84 -3.33
C GLU A 9 17.13 8.28 -4.64
N VAL A 10 18.37 7.78 -4.63
CA VAL A 10 18.98 7.18 -5.83
C VAL A 10 18.22 5.91 -6.23
N ALA A 11 17.87 5.08 -5.25
CA ALA A 11 17.15 3.85 -5.48
C ALA A 11 15.75 4.15 -6.08
N ILE A 12 14.98 5.06 -5.47
CA ILE A 12 13.63 5.42 -5.93
C ILE A 12 13.66 6.01 -7.34
N ASN A 13 14.51 7.01 -7.59
CA ASN A 13 14.60 7.62 -8.92
C ASN A 13 14.97 6.59 -9.99
N SER A 14 15.86 5.63 -9.68
CA SER A 14 16.22 4.54 -10.59
C SER A 14 15.02 3.64 -10.94
N GLN A 15 14.16 3.31 -9.98
CA GLN A 15 12.96 2.52 -10.27
C GLN A 15 11.90 3.32 -11.04
N LEU A 16 11.70 4.59 -10.72
CA LEU A 16 10.79 5.48 -11.47
C LEU A 16 11.22 5.62 -12.93
N GLU A 17 12.51 5.83 -13.19
CA GLU A 17 13.05 5.93 -14.55
C GLU A 17 12.93 4.62 -15.33
N LYS A 18 13.12 3.47 -14.67
CA LYS A 18 12.90 2.16 -15.28
C LYS A 18 11.43 2.00 -15.70
N LEU A 19 10.50 2.34 -14.82
CA LEU A 19 9.06 2.16 -15.07
C LEU A 19 8.52 3.15 -16.11
N SER A 20 9.04 4.38 -16.17
CA SER A 20 8.60 5.39 -17.15
C SER A 20 8.93 5.02 -18.60
N LYS A 21 9.91 4.14 -18.82
CA LYS A 21 10.28 3.63 -20.15
C LYS A 21 9.31 2.57 -20.68
N ILE A 22 8.36 2.13 -19.87
CA ILE A 22 7.43 1.05 -20.20
C ILE A 22 6.02 1.65 -20.25
N SER A 23 5.41 1.62 -21.44
CA SER A 23 4.07 2.21 -21.62
C SER A 23 2.98 1.49 -20.82
N HIS A 24 3.04 0.16 -20.73
CA HIS A 24 2.07 -0.66 -20.00
C HIS A 24 2.81 -1.73 -19.17
N PRO A 25 3.43 -1.36 -18.03
CA PRO A 25 4.20 -2.29 -17.24
C PRO A 25 3.28 -3.34 -16.62
N ASN A 26 3.63 -4.61 -16.82
CA ASN A 26 3.05 -5.69 -16.03
C ASN A 26 3.74 -5.73 -14.67
N TYR A 27 3.16 -5.03 -13.69
CA TYR A 27 3.72 -4.86 -12.33
C TYR A 27 4.06 -6.17 -11.61
N TRP A 28 3.43 -7.28 -12.00
CA TRP A 28 3.74 -8.62 -11.48
C TRP A 28 5.15 -9.12 -11.84
N ASN A 29 5.76 -8.56 -12.89
CA ASN A 29 7.12 -8.94 -13.33
C ASN A 29 8.22 -8.19 -12.57
N PHE A 30 7.88 -7.29 -11.66
CA PHE A 30 8.80 -6.41 -10.93
C PHE A 30 8.93 -6.81 -9.45
N ALA A 31 8.93 -8.12 -9.18
CA ALA A 31 9.08 -8.64 -7.83
C ALA A 31 10.37 -8.08 -7.18
N GLY A 32 10.22 -7.46 -6.01
CA GLY A 32 11.31 -6.81 -5.27
C GLY A 32 11.49 -5.31 -5.56
N ASP A 33 10.79 -4.75 -6.55
CA ASP A 33 10.74 -3.29 -6.74
C ASP A 33 9.68 -2.67 -5.83
N TYR A 34 10.10 -1.78 -4.93
CA TYR A 34 9.19 -1.13 -3.97
C TYR A 34 8.24 -0.13 -4.66
N ILE A 35 8.61 0.52 -5.76
CA ILE A 35 7.69 1.40 -6.50
C ILE A 35 6.61 0.59 -7.22
N ALA A 36 7.01 -0.45 -7.94
CA ALA A 36 6.08 -1.32 -8.65
C ALA A 36 5.08 -1.99 -7.70
N SER A 37 5.58 -2.44 -6.54
CA SER A 37 4.75 -3.07 -5.49
C SER A 37 3.71 -2.12 -4.89
N GLY A 38 3.93 -0.79 -4.96
CA GLY A 38 2.99 0.22 -4.49
C GLY A 38 1.79 0.44 -5.41
N VAL A 39 1.77 -0.14 -6.62
CA VAL A 39 0.67 0.03 -7.57
C VAL A 39 -0.44 -1.00 -7.29
N TYR A 40 -1.10 -0.85 -6.13
CA TYR A 40 -1.99 -1.87 -5.57
C TYR A 40 -3.14 -2.31 -6.49
N VAL A 41 -3.69 -1.39 -7.30
CA VAL A 41 -4.81 -1.68 -8.20
C VAL A 41 -4.52 -2.82 -9.17
N GLU A 42 -3.26 -2.96 -9.61
CA GLU A 42 -2.84 -3.98 -10.58
C GLU A 42 -2.75 -5.38 -9.95
N PHE A 43 -2.56 -5.44 -8.64
CA PHE A 43 -2.55 -6.69 -7.87
C PHE A 43 -3.96 -7.06 -7.43
N LEU A 44 -4.70 -6.11 -6.86
CA LEU A 44 -6.05 -6.33 -6.35
C LEU A 44 -7.04 -6.73 -7.46
N LYS A 45 -6.90 -6.19 -8.68
CA LYS A 45 -7.71 -6.63 -9.82
C LYS A 45 -7.61 -8.13 -10.10
N LYS A 46 -6.42 -8.73 -9.92
CA LYS A 46 -6.26 -10.18 -10.14
C LYS A 46 -6.87 -11.01 -9.02
N TRP A 47 -6.72 -10.56 -7.77
CA TRP A 47 -7.37 -11.22 -6.63
C TRP A 47 -8.89 -11.17 -6.76
N LEU A 48 -9.45 -10.00 -7.08
CA LEU A 48 -10.89 -9.80 -7.24
C LEU A 48 -11.49 -10.45 -8.51
N ALA A 49 -10.65 -10.85 -9.47
CA ALA A 49 -11.09 -11.66 -10.61
C ALA A 49 -11.29 -13.15 -10.24
N ILE A 50 -10.74 -13.60 -9.11
CA ILE A 50 -10.78 -15.00 -8.66
C ILE A 50 -11.66 -15.13 -7.42
N PHE A 51 -11.52 -14.21 -6.47
CA PHE A 51 -12.24 -14.20 -5.21
C PHE A 51 -13.35 -13.15 -5.23
N PRO A 52 -14.58 -13.51 -4.84
CA PRO A 52 -15.65 -12.56 -4.54
C PRO A 52 -15.18 -11.41 -3.64
N ARG A 53 -15.76 -10.22 -3.86
CA ARG A 53 -15.38 -8.98 -3.15
C ARG A 53 -15.54 -9.12 -1.63
N GLU A 54 -16.53 -9.89 -1.20
CA GLU A 54 -16.90 -10.14 0.18
C GLU A 54 -15.89 -11.05 0.91
N GLN A 55 -15.00 -11.74 0.19
CA GLN A 55 -13.93 -12.56 0.76
C GLN A 55 -12.62 -11.79 0.96
N LEU A 56 -12.60 -10.48 0.69
CA LEU A 56 -11.43 -9.63 0.86
C LEU A 56 -11.77 -8.40 1.69
N LEU A 57 -11.24 -8.33 2.91
CA LEU A 57 -11.30 -7.11 3.72
C LEU A 57 -10.14 -6.18 3.35
N ILE A 58 -10.46 -4.94 2.98
CA ILE A 58 -9.47 -3.90 2.64
C ILE A 58 -9.64 -2.76 3.65
N LEU A 59 -8.59 -2.54 4.45
CA LEU A 59 -8.58 -1.56 5.54
C LEU A 59 -7.52 -0.50 5.29
N LYS A 60 -7.76 0.72 5.78
CA LYS A 60 -6.76 1.78 5.78
C LYS A 60 -5.89 1.65 7.01
N SER A 61 -4.59 1.72 6.81
CA SER A 61 -3.64 1.68 7.93
C SER A 61 -3.80 2.90 8.83
N GLU A 62 -4.16 4.05 8.25
CA GLU A 62 -4.38 5.32 8.94
C GLU A 62 -5.55 5.26 9.91
N ASP A 63 -6.62 4.53 9.54
CA ASP A 63 -7.77 4.29 10.41
C ASP A 63 -7.37 3.34 11.55
N PHE A 64 -6.59 2.28 11.25
CA PHE A 64 -6.04 1.38 12.26
C PHE A 64 -5.13 2.12 13.27
N TYR A 65 -4.26 3.00 12.81
CA TYR A 65 -3.36 3.75 13.69
C TYR A 65 -4.07 4.82 14.53
N ARG A 66 -5.23 5.31 14.06
CA ARG A 66 -6.04 6.32 14.74
C ARG A 66 -6.98 5.68 15.76
N ASP A 67 -7.64 4.59 15.37
CA ASP A 67 -8.58 3.84 16.18
C ASP A 67 -8.47 2.34 15.87
N SER A 68 -7.53 1.70 16.58
CA SER A 68 -7.22 0.29 16.42
C SER A 68 -8.37 -0.60 16.88
N ALA A 69 -9.11 -0.21 17.92
CA ALA A 69 -10.23 -0.99 18.45
C ALA A 69 -11.36 -1.11 17.42
N THR A 70 -11.80 0.02 16.85
CA THR A 70 -12.83 0.02 15.80
C THR A 70 -12.39 -0.76 14.58
N THR A 71 -11.13 -0.60 14.15
CA THR A 71 -10.62 -1.31 12.98
C THR A 71 -10.51 -2.82 13.22
N MET A 72 -10.08 -3.25 14.42
CA MET A 72 -10.03 -4.68 14.77
C MET A 72 -11.40 -5.30 14.92
N LYS A 73 -12.41 -4.54 15.36
CA LYS A 73 -13.79 -5.01 15.33
C LYS A 73 -14.22 -5.37 13.91
N GLN A 74 -13.88 -4.55 12.91
CA GLN A 74 -14.17 -4.87 11.50
C GLN A 74 -13.48 -6.16 11.05
N VAL A 75 -12.26 -6.44 11.54
CA VAL A 75 -11.55 -7.70 11.28
C VAL A 75 -12.29 -8.88 11.91
N PHE A 76 -12.73 -8.78 13.16
CA PHE A 76 -13.47 -9.86 13.82
C PHE A 76 -14.82 -10.11 13.15
N ASP A 77 -15.57 -9.06 12.84
CA ASP A 77 -16.85 -9.15 12.13
C ASP A 77 -16.65 -9.84 10.75
N PHE A 78 -15.59 -9.50 10.02
CA PHE A 78 -15.26 -10.12 8.73
C PHE A 78 -14.89 -11.61 8.83
N LEU A 79 -14.22 -11.99 9.92
CA LEU A 79 -13.81 -13.38 10.18
C LEU A 79 -14.89 -14.21 10.90
N ASP A 80 -16.07 -13.63 11.16
CA ASP A 80 -17.14 -14.23 11.97
C ASP A 80 -16.65 -14.68 13.36
N LEU A 81 -15.84 -13.84 13.99
CA LEU A 81 -15.32 -14.05 15.34
C LEU A 81 -16.09 -13.21 16.37
N PRO A 82 -16.23 -13.70 17.61
CA PRO A 82 -16.78 -12.89 18.69
C PRO A 82 -16.00 -11.60 18.88
N ASP A 83 -16.71 -10.54 19.27
CA ASP A 83 -16.09 -9.27 19.64
C ASP A 83 -15.19 -9.48 20.87
N TYR A 84 -13.88 -9.46 20.64
CA TYR A 84 -12.88 -9.60 21.69
C TYR A 84 -12.20 -8.25 21.95
N GLN A 85 -12.33 -7.76 23.17
CA GLN A 85 -11.68 -6.51 23.56
C GLN A 85 -10.19 -6.76 23.81
N ILE A 86 -9.36 -6.41 22.83
CA ILE A 86 -7.91 -6.45 23.00
C ILE A 86 -7.52 -5.31 23.95
N PRO A 87 -6.82 -5.61 25.07
CA PRO A 87 -6.54 -4.60 26.09
C PRO A 87 -5.68 -3.42 25.63
N ASP A 88 -4.75 -3.64 24.70
CA ASP A 88 -3.83 -2.61 24.20
C ASP A 88 -3.36 -2.92 22.78
N TYR A 89 -2.97 -1.87 22.05
CA TYR A 89 -2.43 -1.89 20.70
C TYR A 89 -1.05 -1.22 20.66
N PRO A 90 -0.03 -1.83 21.29
CA PRO A 90 1.29 -1.21 21.36
C PRO A 90 1.92 -1.12 19.98
N LYS A 91 2.53 0.05 19.68
CA LYS A 91 3.36 0.22 18.48
C LYS A 91 4.70 -0.49 18.67
N LEU A 92 4.77 -1.73 18.18
CA LEU A 92 6.00 -2.53 18.21
C LEU A 92 6.80 -2.34 16.92
N ASN A 93 8.13 -2.44 17.01
CA ASN A 93 9.05 -2.36 15.86
C ASN A 93 8.89 -1.08 15.01
N ALA A 94 8.57 0.05 15.65
CA ALA A 94 8.50 1.33 14.97
C ALA A 94 9.87 1.67 14.35
N GLY A 95 9.92 1.65 13.01
CA GLY A 95 11.12 2.04 12.27
C GLY A 95 11.40 3.54 12.42
N SER A 96 12.67 3.90 12.44
CA SER A 96 13.09 5.30 12.27
C SER A 96 13.47 5.51 10.81
N TYR A 97 12.80 6.44 10.15
CA TYR A 97 13.02 6.76 8.74
C TYR A 97 13.51 8.19 8.62
N SER A 98 14.58 8.40 7.86
CA SER A 98 15.02 9.75 7.48
C SER A 98 13.94 10.42 6.64
N SER A 99 13.76 11.73 6.82
CA SER A 99 12.93 12.51 5.91
C SER A 99 13.47 12.43 4.49
N ILE A 100 12.56 12.35 3.52
CA ILE A 100 12.89 12.50 2.11
C ILE A 100 12.83 13.97 1.71
N SER A 101 13.51 14.32 0.62
CA SER A 101 13.44 15.67 0.04
C SER A 101 12.02 15.95 -0.47
N GLU A 102 11.62 17.22 -0.46
CA GLU A 102 10.30 17.63 -0.98
C GLU A 102 10.17 17.33 -2.48
N SER A 103 11.27 17.45 -3.24
CA SER A 103 11.29 17.07 -4.66
C SER A 103 11.00 15.57 -4.85
N LEU A 104 11.60 14.71 -4.03
CA LEU A 104 11.33 13.27 -4.11
C LEU A 104 9.89 12.94 -3.71
N ARG A 105 9.37 13.61 -2.68
CA ARG A 105 7.96 13.49 -2.27
C ARG A 105 7.02 13.86 -3.42
N GLN A 106 7.25 14.99 -4.08
CA GLN A 106 6.41 15.42 -5.21
C GLN A 106 6.46 14.39 -6.35
N LYS A 107 7.64 13.87 -6.72
CA LYS A 107 7.75 12.83 -7.75
C LYS A 107 6.97 11.56 -7.41
N LEU A 108 7.00 11.13 -6.15
CA LEU A 108 6.24 9.97 -5.70
C LEU A 108 4.73 10.24 -5.76
N ASN A 109 4.29 11.41 -5.32
CA ASN A 109 2.89 11.82 -5.40
C ASN A 109 2.41 11.86 -6.86
N ASP A 110 3.16 12.51 -7.75
CA ASP A 110 2.83 12.60 -9.18
C ASP A 110 2.74 11.22 -9.83
N TYR A 111 3.65 10.31 -9.45
CA TYR A 111 3.65 8.94 -9.96
C TYR A 111 2.45 8.13 -9.47
N PHE A 112 2.16 8.17 -8.16
CA PHE A 112 1.12 7.33 -7.56
C PHE A 112 -0.30 7.91 -7.72
N GLN A 113 -0.47 9.23 -7.90
CA GLN A 113 -1.77 9.88 -8.00
C GLN A 113 -2.74 9.19 -8.99
N PRO A 114 -2.38 8.91 -10.26
CA PRO A 114 -3.29 8.25 -11.19
C PRO A 114 -3.58 6.79 -10.79
N HIS A 115 -2.63 6.12 -10.13
CA HIS A 115 -2.82 4.75 -9.63
C HIS A 115 -3.74 4.69 -8.41
N ASN A 116 -3.58 5.63 -7.48
CA ASN A 116 -4.41 5.78 -6.29
C ASN A 116 -5.84 6.14 -6.70
N GLN A 117 -6.03 7.08 -7.63
CA GLN A 117 -7.35 7.41 -8.14
C GLN A 117 -8.05 6.19 -8.75
N ARG A 118 -7.35 5.43 -9.60
CA ARG A 118 -7.89 4.19 -10.17
C ARG A 118 -8.22 3.14 -9.12
N LEU A 119 -7.40 3.05 -8.05
CA LEU A 119 -7.66 2.15 -6.93
C LEU A 119 -8.94 2.55 -6.18
N GLU A 120 -9.09 3.83 -5.86
CA GLU A 120 -10.26 4.36 -5.18
C GLU A 120 -11.54 4.12 -5.98
N GLU A 121 -11.50 4.43 -7.28
CA GLU A 121 -12.60 4.20 -8.22
C GLU A 121 -12.96 2.72 -8.30
N TYR A 122 -11.95 1.84 -8.37
CA TYR A 122 -12.16 0.40 -8.48
C TYR A 122 -12.73 -0.23 -7.21
N LEU A 123 -12.33 0.25 -6.03
CA LEU A 123 -12.77 -0.28 -4.74
C LEU A 123 -14.01 0.41 -4.16
N GLY A 124 -14.32 1.62 -4.64
CA GLY A 124 -15.31 2.50 -4.01
C GLY A 124 -14.88 3.02 -2.63
N ILE A 125 -13.58 3.02 -2.33
CA ILE A 125 -13.00 3.42 -1.04
C ILE A 125 -12.17 4.68 -1.25
N LYS A 126 -12.35 5.70 -0.41
CA LYS A 126 -11.52 6.92 -0.41
C LYS A 126 -10.36 6.80 0.56
N PHE A 127 -9.14 6.71 0.07
CA PHE A 127 -7.93 6.63 0.88
C PHE A 127 -7.38 8.01 1.25
N ASN A 128 -7.55 9.00 0.37
CA ASN A 128 -7.00 10.36 0.54
C ASN A 128 -5.46 10.38 0.69
N TRP A 129 -4.79 9.50 -0.07
CA TRP A 129 -3.33 9.45 -0.20
C TRP A 129 -2.80 10.46 -1.20
#